data_AF-A0A928JQS7-F1
#
_entry.id   AF-A0A928JQS7-F1
#
_cell.length_a   1.000
_cell.length_b   1.000
_cell.length_c   1.000
_cell.angle_alpha   90.00
_cell.angle_beta   90.00
_cell.angle_gamma   90.00
#
_symmetry.space_group_name_H-M   'P 1'
#
loop_
_entity.id
_entity.type
_entity.pdbx_description
1 polymer ?
#
loop_
_entity_poly.entity_id
_entity_poly.type
_entity_poly.pdbx_seq_one_letter_code
_entity_poly.pdbx_strand_id
1 'polypeptide(L)'
;MASLIGPSVTGIVYAAVSVVLLALLFWLLHRKKGTLTAVLCTLLCFVVLVLGYGFGSWFAPVDKDIGSDVYTEQEMDAAVDAILAESFWDEMNARPLDIHYIGDEESQGYLPSVQGRFPDSGYTECAVFDTDFRSAFFAKNAAPLRPRDVYTDYLWVLARTDGGNWEVVTSGYA
;
A
#
# COMPACT_ATOMS: atom_id res chain seq x y z
N MET A 1 0.65 8.41 -19.30
CA MET A 1 0.70 9.85 -18.94
C MET A 1 0.95 9.90 -17.45
N ALA A 2 2.03 10.53 -16.98
CA ALA A 2 2.35 10.55 -15.55
C ALA A 2 1.26 11.34 -14.80
N SER A 3 0.41 10.62 -14.06
CA SER A 3 -0.54 11.25 -13.14
C SER A 3 0.27 11.96 -12.07
N LEU A 4 0.09 13.28 -11.95
CA LEU A 4 0.65 14.06 -10.85
C LEU A 4 -0.09 13.63 -9.59
N ILE A 5 0.49 12.66 -8.88
CA ILE A 5 -0.10 12.14 -7.64
C ILE A 5 -0.03 13.24 -6.58
N GLY A 6 -1.20 13.85 -6.32
CA GLY A 6 -1.36 14.85 -5.27
C GLY A 6 -1.05 14.25 -3.89
N PRO A 7 -0.66 15.09 -2.91
CA PRO A 7 -0.36 14.61 -1.57
C PRO A 7 -1.57 13.87 -0.97
N SER A 8 -1.33 12.73 -0.34
CA SER A 8 -2.39 11.94 0.31
C SER A 8 -3.16 12.79 1.32
N VAL A 9 -4.46 12.52 1.49
CA VAL A 9 -5.34 13.28 2.41
C VAL A 9 -4.74 13.30 3.83
N THR A 10 -4.16 12.19 4.27
CA THR A 10 -3.41 12.07 5.53
C THR A 10 -2.16 12.93 5.57
N GLY A 11 -1.41 13.03 4.47
CA GLY A 11 -0.27 13.95 4.34
C GLY A 11 -0.68 15.43 4.39
N ILE A 12 -1.80 15.80 3.77
CA ILE A 12 -2.37 17.15 3.82
C ILE A 12 -2.81 17.50 5.25
N VAL A 13 -3.51 16.59 5.93
CA VAL A 13 -3.94 16.77 7.32
C VAL A 13 -2.74 16.91 8.25
N TYR A 14 -1.71 16.08 8.08
CA TYR A 14 -0.48 16.19 8.86
C TYR A 14 0.20 17.54 8.65
N ALA A 15 0.39 17.96 7.40
CA ALA A 15 0.98 19.26 7.08
C ALA A 15 0.19 20.43 7.69
N ALA A 16 -1.15 20.39 7.61
CA ALA A 16 -2.02 21.39 8.20
C ALA A 16 -1.87 21.44 9.74
N VAL A 17 -1.87 20.28 10.40
CA VAL A 17 -1.69 20.19 11.86
C VAL A 17 -0.29 20.68 12.27
N SER A 18 0.75 20.32 11.53
CA SER A 18 2.11 20.81 11.77
C SER A 18 2.22 22.32 11.64
N VAL A 19 1.60 22.92 10.62
CA VAL A 19 1.58 24.38 10.43
C VAL A 19 0.85 25.08 11.59
N VAL A 20 -0.28 24.54 12.03
CA VAL A 20 -1.04 25.08 13.18
C VAL A 20 -0.23 24.99 14.47
N LEU A 21 0.43 23.87 14.73
CA LEU A 21 1.30 23.70 15.90
C LEU A 21 2.49 24.67 15.85
N LEU A 22 3.12 24.86 14.69
CA LEU A 22 4.20 25.83 14.51
C LEU A 22 3.72 27.27 14.75
N ALA A 23 2.53 27.64 14.28
CA ALA A 23 1.95 28.96 14.51
C ALA A 23 1.62 29.21 16.00
N LEU A 24 1.05 28.21 16.69
CA LEU A 24 0.75 28.29 18.12
C LEU A 24 2.03 28.36 18.96
N LEU A 25 3.06 27.61 18.59
CA LEU A 25 4.38 27.67 19.24
C LEU A 25 5.04 29.03 19.02
N PHE A 26 5.03 29.57 17.80
CA PHE A 26 5.53 30.91 17.51
C PHE A 26 4.83 31.98 18.36
N TRP A 27 3.51 31.88 18.50
CA TRP A 27 2.73 32.79 19.36
C TRP A 27 3.10 32.66 20.84
N LEU A 28 3.30 31.44 21.35
CA LEU A 28 3.71 31.18 22.74
C LEU A 28 5.15 31.68 23.03
N LEU A 29 6.06 31.52 22.07
CA LEU A 29 7.43 32.03 22.13
C LEU A 29 7.44 33.56 22.20
N HIS A 30 6.60 34.21 21.42
CA HIS A 30 6.48 35.67 21.43
C HIS A 30 5.87 36.21 22.74
N ARG A 31 5.13 35.37 23.47
CA ARG A 31 4.47 35.73 24.74
C ARG A 31 5.36 35.50 25.97
N LYS A 32 6.28 34.53 25.96
CA LYS A 32 7.18 34.23 27.10
C LYS A 32 8.65 34.55 26.80
N LYS A 33 9.19 35.56 27.49
CA LYS A 33 10.59 36.05 27.38
C LYS A 33 11.66 35.13 28.02
N GLY A 34 11.47 33.82 28.04
CA GLY A 34 12.37 32.87 28.70
C GLY A 34 13.20 32.05 27.70
N THR A 35 14.52 32.22 27.71
CA THR A 35 15.48 31.52 26.82
C THR A 35 15.38 29.99 26.89
N LEU A 36 15.10 29.41 28.07
CA LEU A 36 14.94 27.96 28.24
C LEU A 36 13.70 27.40 27.52
N THR A 37 12.58 28.14 27.56
CA THR A 37 11.33 27.73 26.90
C THR A 37 11.48 27.77 25.39
N ALA A 38 12.23 28.75 24.87
CA ALA A 38 12.55 28.83 23.46
C ALA A 38 13.34 27.61 22.95
N VAL A 39 14.41 27.23 23.67
CA VAL A 39 15.27 26.10 23.29
C VAL A 39 14.49 24.77 23.30
N LEU A 40 13.66 24.52 24.32
CA LEU A 40 12.85 23.30 24.40
C LEU A 40 11.80 23.21 23.28
N CYS A 41 11.17 24.33 22.92
CA CYS A 41 10.22 24.36 21.79
C CYS A 41 10.92 24.15 20.45
N THR A 42 12.11 24.71 20.24
CA THR A 42 12.89 24.49 19.00
C THR A 42 13.30 23.02 18.85
N LEU A 43 13.74 22.37 19.94
CA LEU A 43 14.07 20.93 19.93
C LEU A 43 12.84 20.06 19.63
N LEU A 44 11.68 20.38 20.21
CA LEU A 44 10.42 19.68 19.92
C LEU A 44 10.03 19.83 18.44
N CYS A 45 10.15 21.03 17.87
CA CYS A 45 9.91 21.26 16.44
C CYS A 45 10.86 20.42 15.57
N PHE A 46 12.14 20.34 15.94
CA PHE A 46 13.12 19.52 15.22
C PHE A 46 12.75 18.03 15.26
N VAL A 47 12.29 17.54 16.41
CA VAL A 47 11.80 16.16 16.55
C VAL A 47 10.55 15.92 15.69
N VAL A 48 9.58 16.84 15.68
CA VAL A 48 8.37 16.72 14.84
C VAL A 48 8.74 16.70 13.35
N LEU A 49 9.66 17.57 12.91
CA LEU A 49 10.10 17.62 11.52
C LEU A 49 10.87 16.35 11.10
N VAL A 50 11.74 15.83 11.97
CA VAL A 50 12.49 14.58 11.71
C VAL A 50 11.56 13.37 11.69
N LEU A 51 10.60 13.28 12.60
CA LEU A 51 9.60 12.20 12.61
C LEU A 51 8.66 12.27 11.40
N GLY A 52 8.26 13.48 10.98
CA GLY A 52 7.40 13.68 9.80
C GLY A 52 8.05 13.25 8.48
N TYR A 53 9.36 13.52 8.32
CA TYR A 53 10.08 13.14 7.10
C TYR A 53 10.24 11.63 6.96
N GLY A 54 10.45 10.91 8.08
CA GLY A 54 10.53 9.45 8.09
C GLY A 54 9.17 8.75 7.90
N PHE A 55 8.07 9.38 8.31
CA PHE A 55 6.72 8.83 8.16
C PHE A 55 6.13 9.04 6.75
N GLY A 56 6.48 10.12 6.05
CA GLY A 56 5.93 10.43 4.73
C GLY A 56 6.23 9.38 3.67
N SER A 57 7.40 8.74 3.70
CA SER A 57 7.76 7.65 2.79
C SER A 57 7.00 6.35 3.04
N TRP A 58 6.41 6.18 4.23
CA TRP A 58 5.62 4.99 4.56
C TRP A 58 4.21 5.03 3.94
N PHE A 59 3.69 6.23 3.67
CA PHE A 59 2.36 6.45 3.11
C PHE A 59 2.36 6.88 1.64
N ALA A 60 3.41 6.56 0.87
CA ALA A 60 3.33 6.74 -0.57
C ALA A 60 2.11 5.94 -1.11
N PRO A 61 1.44 6.43 -2.16
CA PRO A 61 0.44 5.62 -2.85
C PRO A 61 1.10 4.40 -3.49
N VAL A 62 0.34 3.32 -3.65
CA VAL A 62 0.73 2.14 -4.43
C VAL A 62 0.54 2.50 -5.90
N ASP A 63 1.54 2.25 -6.74
CA ASP A 63 1.39 2.43 -8.18
C ASP A 63 0.53 1.29 -8.76
N LYS A 64 -0.35 1.59 -9.70
CA LYS A 64 -1.29 0.61 -10.25
C LYS A 64 -1.28 0.69 -11.77
N ASP A 65 -0.99 -0.43 -12.42
CA ASP A 65 -1.17 -0.59 -13.86
C ASP A 65 -2.09 -1.79 -14.12
N ILE A 66 -3.39 -1.50 -14.21
CA ILE A 66 -4.47 -2.50 -14.11
C ILE A 66 -5.40 -2.50 -15.32
N GLY A 67 -4.91 -2.03 -16.47
CA GLY A 67 -5.70 -1.95 -17.70
C GLY A 67 -6.12 -3.34 -18.20
N SER A 68 -7.41 -3.51 -18.48
CA SER A 68 -8.00 -4.73 -19.04
C SER A 68 -8.98 -4.36 -20.16
N ASP A 69 -9.08 -5.21 -21.18
CA ASP A 69 -10.07 -5.10 -22.26
C ASP A 69 -11.36 -5.87 -21.91
N VAL A 70 -11.29 -6.78 -20.93
CA VAL A 70 -12.40 -7.65 -20.50
C VAL A 70 -13.13 -7.08 -19.29
N TYR A 71 -12.40 -6.54 -18.33
CA TYR A 71 -12.94 -6.03 -17.07
C TYR A 71 -13.01 -4.51 -17.06
N THR A 72 -14.03 -3.97 -16.40
CA THR A 72 -14.09 -2.53 -16.15
C THR A 72 -13.05 -2.10 -15.13
N GLU A 73 -12.66 -0.82 -15.16
CA GLU A 73 -11.73 -0.24 -14.18
C GLU A 73 -12.20 -0.45 -12.74
N GLN A 74 -13.52 -0.39 -12.48
CA GLN A 74 -14.10 -0.63 -11.16
C GLN A 74 -13.92 -2.08 -10.68
N GLU A 75 -14.03 -3.04 -11.60
CA GLU A 75 -13.81 -4.45 -11.28
C GLU A 75 -12.34 -4.74 -11.02
N MET A 76 -11.45 -4.07 -11.76
CA MET A 76 -10.00 -4.17 -11.55
C MET A 76 -9.57 -3.51 -10.24
N ASP A 77 -10.14 -2.36 -9.88
CA ASP A 77 -9.92 -1.76 -8.57
C ASP A 77 -10.43 -2.65 -7.44
N ALA A 78 -11.59 -3.31 -7.61
CA ALA A 78 -12.09 -4.26 -6.63
C ALA A 78 -11.17 -5.48 -6.45
N ALA A 79 -10.51 -5.94 -7.52
CA ALA A 79 -9.51 -7.00 -7.44
C ALA A 79 -8.28 -6.54 -6.65
N VAL A 80 -7.80 -5.31 -6.92
CA VAL A 80 -6.70 -4.72 -6.15
C VAL A 80 -7.07 -4.54 -4.68
N ASP A 81 -8.29 -4.11 -4.38
CA ASP A 81 -8.77 -3.97 -3.00
C ASP A 81 -8.79 -5.32 -2.27
N ALA A 82 -9.15 -6.40 -2.97
CA ALA A 82 -9.06 -7.76 -2.42
C ALA A 82 -7.60 -8.14 -2.09
N ILE A 83 -6.64 -7.86 -2.99
CA ILE A 83 -5.20 -8.07 -2.74
C ILE A 83 -4.72 -7.27 -1.52
N LEU A 84 -5.10 -5.99 -1.42
CA LEU A 84 -4.67 -5.11 -0.33
C LEU A 84 -5.30 -5.48 1.02
N ALA A 85 -6.43 -6.20 1.01
CA ALA A 85 -7.10 -6.68 2.21
C ALA A 85 -6.51 -7.98 2.80
N GLU A 86 -5.60 -8.65 2.08
CA GLU A 86 -5.00 -9.91 2.51
C GLU A 86 -4.16 -9.77 3.78
N SER A 87 -4.27 -10.75 4.69
CA SER A 87 -3.52 -10.76 5.96
C SER A 87 -2.02 -10.85 5.77
N PHE A 88 -1.57 -11.28 4.58
CA PHE A 88 -0.16 -11.32 4.17
C PHE A 88 0.60 -10.03 4.50
N TRP A 89 0.01 -8.86 4.24
CA TRP A 89 0.69 -7.58 4.45
C TRP A 89 1.05 -7.35 5.92
N ASP A 90 0.12 -7.69 6.82
CA ASP A 90 0.31 -7.56 8.25
C ASP A 90 1.21 -8.67 8.82
N GLU A 91 1.00 -9.91 8.37
CA GLU A 91 1.75 -11.09 8.83
C GLU A 91 3.23 -11.02 8.44
N MET A 92 3.51 -10.59 7.20
CA MET A 92 4.87 -10.44 6.69
C MET A 92 5.48 -9.08 7.04
N ASN A 93 4.70 -8.18 7.64
CA ASN A 93 5.09 -6.80 7.88
C ASN A 93 5.66 -6.17 6.59
N ALA A 94 4.89 -6.29 5.51
CA ALA A 94 5.25 -5.93 4.16
C ALA A 94 4.34 -4.81 3.64
N ARG A 95 4.85 -4.04 2.68
CA ARG A 95 4.13 -2.94 2.06
C ARG A 95 4.21 -3.04 0.54
N PRO A 96 3.08 -3.06 -0.19
CA PRO A 96 3.10 -3.03 -1.65
C PRO A 96 3.72 -1.73 -2.16
N LEU A 97 4.46 -1.82 -3.27
CA LEU A 97 5.06 -0.71 -3.99
C LEU A 97 4.25 -0.42 -5.25
N ASP A 98 4.00 -1.46 -6.03
CA ASP A 98 3.21 -1.45 -7.25
C ASP A 98 2.35 -2.72 -7.35
N ILE A 99 1.29 -2.66 -8.15
CA ILE A 99 0.46 -3.80 -8.52
C ILE A 99 0.18 -3.68 -10.00
N HIS A 100 0.57 -4.70 -10.76
CA HIS A 100 0.40 -4.76 -12.20
C HIS A 100 -0.49 -5.94 -12.58
N TYR A 101 -1.37 -5.72 -13.55
CA TYR A 101 -2.21 -6.77 -14.10
C TYR A 101 -1.48 -7.45 -15.26
N ILE A 102 -1.32 -8.77 -15.20
CA ILE A 102 -0.51 -9.49 -16.21
C ILE A 102 -1.20 -9.60 -17.58
N GLY A 103 -2.44 -9.11 -17.70
CA GLY A 103 -3.21 -9.09 -18.93
C GLY A 103 -4.26 -10.19 -19.03
N ASP A 104 -5.25 -9.96 -19.90
CA ASP A 104 -6.44 -10.81 -20.01
C ASP A 104 -6.12 -12.23 -20.49
N GLU A 105 -5.32 -12.36 -21.56
CA GLU A 105 -4.98 -13.66 -22.15
C GLU A 105 -4.22 -14.54 -21.16
N GLU A 106 -3.22 -13.97 -20.49
CA GLU A 106 -2.39 -14.70 -19.53
C GLU A 106 -3.21 -15.07 -18.28
N SER A 107 -4.01 -14.14 -17.75
CA SER A 107 -4.92 -14.40 -16.62
C SER A 107 -5.91 -15.53 -16.91
N GLN A 108 -6.52 -15.53 -18.11
CA GLN A 108 -7.46 -16.60 -18.50
C GLN A 108 -6.77 -17.97 -18.60
N GLY A 109 -5.47 -18.00 -18.91
CA GLY A 109 -4.65 -19.21 -18.88
C GLY A 109 -4.59 -19.90 -17.51
N TYR A 110 -4.81 -19.17 -16.40
CA TYR A 110 -4.80 -19.72 -15.04
C TYR A 110 -6.14 -20.39 -14.65
N LEU A 111 -7.24 -20.05 -15.32
CA LEU A 111 -8.59 -20.50 -14.94
C LEU A 111 -8.73 -22.03 -14.86
N PRO A 112 -8.23 -22.84 -15.83
CA PRO A 112 -8.32 -24.30 -15.73
C PRO A 112 -7.60 -24.87 -14.50
N SER A 113 -6.45 -24.29 -14.14
CA SER A 113 -5.67 -24.69 -12.95
C SER A 113 -6.40 -24.34 -11.66
N VAL A 114 -7.02 -23.15 -11.61
CA VAL A 114 -7.88 -22.72 -10.50
C VAL A 114 -9.08 -23.65 -10.34
N GLN A 115 -9.82 -23.91 -11.42
CA GLN A 115 -10.98 -24.81 -11.41
C GLN A 115 -10.58 -26.25 -11.03
N GLY A 116 -9.42 -26.73 -11.49
CA GLY A 116 -8.90 -28.05 -11.10
C GLY A 116 -8.55 -28.15 -9.62
N ARG A 117 -8.04 -27.07 -9.01
CA ARG A 117 -7.71 -27.02 -7.58
C ARG A 117 -8.95 -26.79 -6.70
N PHE A 118 -9.95 -26.08 -7.20
CA PHE A 118 -11.18 -25.71 -6.50
C PHE A 118 -12.43 -26.13 -7.30
N PRO A 119 -12.68 -27.44 -7.49
CA PRO A 119 -13.71 -27.94 -8.40
C PRO A 119 -15.15 -27.56 -8.01
N ASP A 120 -15.41 -27.36 -6.72
CA ASP A 120 -16.76 -27.05 -6.20
C ASP A 120 -17.01 -25.54 -6.04
N SER A 121 -16.06 -24.69 -6.42
CA SER A 121 -16.15 -23.22 -6.27
C SER A 121 -17.12 -22.56 -7.25
N GLY A 122 -17.30 -23.16 -8.43
CA GLY A 122 -18.04 -22.54 -9.52
C GLY A 122 -17.35 -21.32 -10.15
N TYR A 123 -16.04 -21.12 -9.91
CA TYR A 123 -15.30 -20.00 -10.51
C TYR A 123 -15.35 -20.04 -12.04
N THR A 124 -15.72 -18.92 -12.64
CA THR A 124 -15.85 -18.75 -14.10
C THR A 124 -14.88 -17.72 -14.65
N GLU A 125 -14.30 -16.88 -13.79
CA GLU A 125 -13.42 -15.78 -14.16
C GLU A 125 -12.15 -15.82 -13.31
N CYS A 126 -11.04 -15.36 -13.90
CA CYS A 126 -9.74 -15.28 -13.27
C CYS A 126 -9.05 -13.98 -13.64
N ALA A 127 -8.38 -13.36 -12.67
CA ALA A 127 -7.52 -12.21 -12.85
C ALA A 127 -6.24 -12.42 -12.05
N VAL A 128 -5.10 -12.20 -12.68
CA VAL A 128 -3.79 -12.43 -12.06
C VAL A 128 -2.99 -11.14 -12.07
N PHE A 129 -2.36 -10.85 -10.94
CA PHE A 129 -1.56 -9.65 -10.74
C PHE A 129 -0.19 -10.01 -10.23
N ASP A 130 0.82 -9.26 -10.62
CA ASP A 130 2.12 -9.22 -9.98
C ASP A 130 2.23 -7.98 -9.08
N THR A 131 3.07 -8.08 -8.06
CA THR A 131 3.25 -7.03 -7.07
C THR A 131 4.68 -6.99 -6.60
N ASP A 132 5.31 -5.83 -6.71
CA ASP A 132 6.52 -5.56 -5.97
C ASP A 132 6.15 -5.05 -4.58
N PHE A 133 6.85 -5.55 -3.57
CA PHE A 133 6.65 -5.11 -2.19
C PHE A 133 7.95 -4.99 -1.42
N ARG A 134 7.90 -4.19 -0.37
CA ARG A 134 9.02 -3.95 0.54
C ARG A 134 8.74 -4.52 1.91
N SER A 135 9.69 -5.26 2.46
CA SER A 135 9.64 -5.68 3.85
C SER A 135 9.98 -4.53 4.80
N ALA A 136 9.43 -4.57 6.01
CA ALA A 136 9.66 -3.54 7.00
C ALA A 136 11.14 -3.40 7.42
N PHE A 137 11.44 -2.24 8.01
CA PHE A 137 12.77 -1.91 8.52
C PHE A 137 13.22 -2.83 9.67
N PHE A 138 12.29 -3.21 10.53
CA PHE A 138 12.52 -4.14 11.62
C PHE A 138 11.71 -5.41 11.38
N ALA A 139 12.37 -6.57 11.40
CA ALA A 139 11.67 -7.84 11.43
C ALA A 139 10.86 -7.89 12.73
N LYS A 140 9.54 -7.89 12.61
CA LYS A 140 8.64 -8.15 13.74
C LYS A 140 8.23 -9.59 13.60
N ASN A 141 8.70 -10.43 14.52
CA ASN A 141 8.58 -11.89 14.46
C ASN A 141 9.32 -12.52 13.26
N ALA A 142 9.45 -13.84 13.28
CA ALA A 142 10.21 -14.65 12.33
C ALA A 142 9.62 -14.69 10.90
N ALA A 143 9.12 -13.57 10.38
CA ALA A 143 8.79 -13.44 8.98
C ALA A 143 10.04 -13.79 8.16
N PRO A 144 9.95 -14.68 7.15
CA PRO A 144 11.10 -15.17 6.39
C PRO A 144 11.75 -14.10 5.50
N LEU A 145 11.23 -12.87 5.52
CA LEU A 145 11.71 -11.78 4.70
C LEU A 145 12.94 -11.10 5.32
N ARG A 146 13.93 -10.81 4.47
CA ARG A 146 15.08 -9.99 4.88
C ARG A 146 14.59 -8.57 5.14
N PRO A 147 15.02 -7.90 6.22
CA PRO A 147 14.60 -6.53 6.50
C PRO A 147 15.02 -5.55 5.40
N ARG A 148 14.13 -4.62 5.04
CA ARG A 148 14.35 -3.56 4.04
C ARG A 148 14.73 -4.10 2.65
N ASP A 149 14.30 -5.31 2.33
CA ASP A 149 14.49 -5.87 0.99
C ASP A 149 13.29 -5.57 0.11
N VAL A 150 13.52 -5.54 -1.20
CA VAL A 150 12.46 -5.40 -2.21
C VAL A 150 12.29 -6.76 -2.87
N TYR A 151 11.05 -7.20 -2.90
CA TYR A 151 10.59 -8.44 -3.49
C TYR A 151 9.81 -8.08 -4.73
N THR A 152 10.17 -8.66 -5.87
CA THR A 152 9.56 -8.34 -7.16
C THR A 152 8.79 -9.53 -7.72
N ASP A 153 7.81 -9.28 -8.57
CA ASP A 153 7.10 -10.33 -9.33
C ASP A 153 6.32 -11.33 -8.44
N TYR A 154 5.82 -10.90 -7.27
CA TYR A 154 5.01 -11.76 -6.41
C TYR A 154 3.58 -11.85 -6.95
N LEU A 155 3.12 -13.06 -7.26
CA LEU A 155 1.85 -13.26 -7.94
C LEU A 155 0.68 -13.38 -6.97
N TRP A 156 -0.45 -12.82 -7.40
CA TRP A 156 -1.77 -12.95 -6.80
C TRP A 156 -2.72 -13.49 -7.86
N VAL A 157 -3.29 -14.66 -7.61
CA VAL A 157 -4.31 -15.26 -8.48
C VAL A 157 -5.66 -15.06 -7.82
N LEU A 158 -6.54 -14.33 -8.49
CA LEU A 158 -7.90 -14.08 -8.06
C LEU A 158 -8.87 -14.84 -8.94
N ALA A 159 -9.97 -15.26 -8.34
CA ALA A 159 -11.07 -15.89 -9.05
C ALA A 159 -12.40 -15.39 -8.52
N ARG A 160 -13.44 -15.48 -9.37
CA ARG A 160 -14.82 -15.18 -8.99
C ARG A 160 -15.80 -16.01 -9.80
N THR A 161 -17.02 -16.14 -9.28
CA THR A 161 -18.17 -16.53 -10.08
C THR A 161 -18.61 -15.37 -10.96
N ASP A 162 -19.38 -15.62 -12.01
CA ASP A 162 -19.88 -14.61 -12.95
C ASP A 162 -20.51 -13.40 -12.23
N GLY A 163 -19.86 -12.25 -12.35
CA GLY A 163 -20.27 -10.99 -11.70
C GLY A 163 -20.20 -10.98 -10.17
N GLY A 164 -19.53 -11.97 -9.57
CA GLY A 164 -19.28 -12.09 -8.14
C GLY A 164 -18.16 -11.18 -7.62
N ASN A 165 -17.82 -11.36 -6.35
CA ASN A 165 -16.67 -10.66 -5.76
C ASN A 165 -15.37 -11.41 -6.06
N TRP A 166 -14.28 -10.66 -6.21
CA TRP A 166 -12.95 -11.23 -6.32
C TRP A 166 -12.50 -11.88 -5.02
N GLU A 167 -11.97 -13.09 -5.13
CA GLU A 167 -11.36 -13.83 -4.02
C GLU A 167 -9.92 -14.18 -4.40
N VAL A 168 -8.96 -13.91 -3.50
CA VAL A 168 -7.59 -14.37 -3.67
C VAL A 168 -7.56 -15.88 -3.40
N VAL A 169 -7.34 -16.67 -4.45
CA VAL A 169 -7.35 -18.14 -4.35
C VAL A 169 -5.97 -18.74 -4.10
N THR A 170 -4.92 -18.04 -4.55
CA THR A 170 -3.52 -18.39 -4.24
C THR A 170 -2.62 -17.19 -4.47
N SER A 171 -1.51 -17.13 -3.74
CA SER A 171 -0.46 -16.15 -3.96
C SER A 171 0.91 -16.78 -3.75
N GLY A 172 1.95 -16.20 -4.36
CA GLY A 172 3.31 -16.72 -4.26
C GLY A 172 4.18 -16.43 -5.47
N TYR A 173 5.42 -16.89 -5.41
CA TYR A 173 6.27 -16.98 -6.59
C TYR A 173 5.88 -18.18 -7.44
N ALA A 174 5.97 -18.02 -8.75
CA ALA A 174 5.84 -19.11 -9.72
C ALA A 174 6.96 -20.15 -9.59
#